data_AF-R9VYA3-F1
#
_entry.id   AF-R9VYA3-F1
#
_cell.length_a   1.000
_cell.length_b   1.000
_cell.length_c   1.000
_cell.angle_alpha   90.00
_cell.angle_beta   90.00
_cell.angle_gamma   90.00
#
_symmetry.space_group_name_H-M   'P 1'
#
loop_
_entity.id
_entity.type
_entity.pdbx_description
1 polymer ?
#
loop_
_entity_poly.entity_id
_entity_poly.type
_entity_poly.pdbx_seq_one_letter_code
_entity_poly.pdbx_strand_id
1 'polypeptide(L)'
;SPVWDTAITTVWLRDTELPAEHPALNKAAQWLISREVRFRGDWHYKNPAKVEPSGWVFEFENQWNPDVDDTAMVLLALRKVPTADPQKRDACFQRGLNWMLTFQCKDGGWAA
;
A
#
# COMPACT_ATOMS: atom_id res chain seq x y z
N SER A 1 -12.90 2.40 6.05
CA SER A 1 -12.07 1.48 5.27
C SER A 1 -11.83 1.92 3.81
N PRO A 2 -11.77 3.20 3.41
CA PRO A 2 -11.63 3.54 1.98
C PRO A 2 -10.40 2.95 1.30
N VAL A 3 -9.25 2.88 1.99
CA VAL A 3 -8.03 2.31 1.43
C VAL A 3 -8.15 0.80 1.33
N TRP A 4 -8.47 0.13 2.43
CA TRP A 4 -8.75 -1.31 2.49
C TRP A 4 -9.72 -1.75 1.39
N ASP A 5 -10.91 -1.13 1.34
CA ASP A 5 -11.99 -1.50 0.42
C ASP A 5 -11.57 -1.31 -1.03
N THR A 6 -10.80 -0.25 -1.32
CA THR A 6 -10.28 -0.01 -2.66
C THR A 6 -9.24 -1.07 -3.02
N ALA A 7 -8.31 -1.40 -2.13
CA ALA A 7 -7.27 -2.39 -2.38
C ALA A 7 -7.86 -3.80 -2.59
N ILE A 8 -8.72 -4.27 -1.68
CA ILE A 8 -9.32 -5.61 -1.77
C ILE A 8 -10.23 -5.75 -2.99
N THR A 9 -11.05 -4.73 -3.29
CA THR A 9 -11.90 -4.73 -4.48
C THR A 9 -11.05 -4.73 -5.76
N THR A 10 -9.94 -3.99 -5.77
CA THR A 10 -9.02 -3.97 -6.91
C THR A 10 -8.40 -5.35 -7.15
N VAL A 11 -7.93 -6.02 -6.08
CA VAL A 11 -7.42 -7.40 -6.18
C VAL A 11 -8.49 -8.34 -6.72
N TRP A 12 -9.69 -8.27 -6.17
CA TRP A 12 -10.80 -9.13 -6.59
C TRP A 12 -11.22 -8.90 -8.04
N LEU A 13 -11.33 -7.65 -8.48
CA LEU A 13 -11.62 -7.31 -9.88
C LEU A 13 -10.51 -7.75 -10.84
N ARG A 14 -9.25 -7.81 -10.39
CA ARG A 14 -8.14 -8.37 -11.19
C ARG A 14 -8.17 -9.89 -11.29
N ASP A 15 -8.74 -10.56 -10.30
CA ASP A 15 -8.82 -12.02 -10.24
C ASP A 15 -10.10 -12.58 -10.88
N THR A 16 -11.04 -11.71 -11.24
CA THR A 16 -12.23 -12.02 -12.05
C THR A 16 -12.01 -11.66 -13.52
N GLU A 17 -13.02 -11.88 -14.37
CA GLU A 17 -12.94 -11.69 -15.83
C GLU A 17 -12.84 -10.22 -16.30
N LEU A 18 -12.52 -9.26 -15.42
CA LEU A 18 -12.34 -7.87 -15.82
C LEU A 18 -11.00 -7.71 -16.59
N PRO A 19 -11.00 -7.07 -17.78
CA PRO A 19 -9.77 -6.76 -18.51
C PRO A 19 -8.78 -5.96 -17.66
N ALA A 20 -7.48 -6.25 -17.78
CA ALA A 20 -6.44 -5.59 -17.01
C ALA A 20 -6.34 -4.08 -17.28
N GLU A 21 -6.71 -3.70 -18.49
CA GLU A 21 -6.70 -2.34 -19.01
C GLU A 21 -7.97 -1.56 -18.65
N HIS A 22 -8.90 -2.16 -17.88
CA HIS A 22 -10.15 -1.50 -17.53
C HIS A 22 -9.87 -0.17 -16.80
N PRO A 23 -10.43 0.98 -17.26
CA PRO A 23 -10.08 2.30 -16.74
C PRO A 23 -10.28 2.46 -15.23
N ALA A 24 -11.25 1.74 -14.65
CA ALA A 24 -11.50 1.77 -13.20
C ALA A 24 -10.32 1.20 -12.39
N LEU A 25 -9.62 0.17 -12.89
CA LEU A 25 -8.46 -0.41 -12.21
C LEU A 25 -7.29 0.57 -12.20
N ASN A 26 -7.02 1.21 -13.35
CA ASN A 26 -5.98 2.23 -13.44
C ASN A 26 -6.29 3.41 -12.50
N LYS A 27 -7.54 3.86 -12.46
CA LYS A 27 -7.98 4.92 -11.53
C LYS A 27 -7.80 4.51 -10.06
N ALA A 28 -8.15 3.28 -9.70
CA ALA A 28 -7.96 2.75 -8.35
C ALA A 28 -6.47 2.70 -7.97
N ALA A 29 -5.61 2.18 -8.86
CA ALA A 29 -4.17 2.13 -8.62
C ALA A 29 -3.55 3.53 -8.47
N GLN A 30 -3.94 4.49 -9.33
CA GLN A 30 -3.50 5.89 -9.19
C GLN A 30 -3.96 6.50 -7.88
N TRP A 31 -5.19 6.23 -7.46
CA TRP A 31 -5.72 6.70 -6.19
C TRP A 31 -4.93 6.11 -5.02
N LEU A 32 -4.67 4.80 -4.99
CA LEU A 32 -3.85 4.15 -3.97
C LEU A 32 -2.45 4.75 -3.90
N ILE A 33 -1.76 4.94 -5.03
CA ILE A 33 -0.45 5.61 -5.08
C ILE A 33 -0.53 7.03 -4.48
N SER A 34 -1.63 7.76 -4.71
CA SER A 34 -1.82 9.11 -4.16
C SER A 34 -2.08 9.15 -2.65
N ARG A 35 -2.34 7.99 -2.04
CA ARG A 35 -2.60 7.83 -0.60
C ARG A 35 -1.38 7.33 0.19
N GLU A 36 -0.25 7.07 -0.47
CA GLU A 36 0.99 6.69 0.23
C GLU A 36 1.37 7.76 1.26
N VAL A 37 1.58 7.35 2.52
CA VAL A 37 2.07 8.24 3.57
C VAL A 37 3.56 8.48 3.37
N ARG A 38 3.97 9.75 3.24
CA ARG A 38 5.36 10.14 2.90
C ARG A 38 6.12 10.83 4.02
N PHE A 39 5.60 10.82 5.25
CA PHE A 39 6.29 11.34 6.43
C PHE A 39 6.38 10.28 7.53
N ARG A 40 7.27 10.50 8.49
CA ARG A 40 7.43 9.60 9.65
C ARG A 40 6.35 9.92 10.68
N GLY A 41 5.38 9.02 10.83
CA GLY A 41 4.39 9.06 11.89
C GLY A 41 4.90 8.47 13.21
N ASP A 42 3.99 8.16 14.12
CA ASP A 42 4.31 7.71 15.48
C ASP A 42 5.05 6.37 15.51
N TRP A 43 4.90 5.56 14.46
CA TRP A 43 5.62 4.30 14.29
C TRP A 43 7.13 4.45 14.44
N HIS A 44 7.71 5.61 14.11
CA HIS A 44 9.16 5.82 14.17
C HIS A 44 9.73 5.70 15.59
N TYR A 45 8.92 5.98 16.63
CA TYR A 45 9.36 5.84 18.02
C TYR A 45 9.55 4.39 18.45
N LYS A 46 8.81 3.46 17.84
CA LYS A 46 8.89 2.02 18.13
C LYS A 46 9.67 1.24 17.08
N ASN A 47 9.78 1.78 15.87
CA ASN A 47 10.54 1.23 14.76
C ASN A 47 11.52 2.31 14.21
N PRO A 48 12.74 2.39 14.78
CA PRO A 48 13.75 3.38 14.38
C PRO A 48 14.56 2.96 13.15
N ALA A 49 14.13 1.94 12.40
CA ALA A 49 14.86 1.44 11.23
C ALA A 49 15.13 2.58 10.23
N LYS A 50 16.32 2.54 9.60
CA LYS A 50 16.70 3.51 8.56
C LYS A 50 15.99 3.15 7.26
N VAL A 51 14.73 3.55 7.16
CA VAL A 51 13.87 3.35 5.99
C VAL A 51 13.20 4.66 5.58
N GLU A 52 12.86 4.77 4.30
CA GLU A 52 11.99 5.86 3.84
C GLU A 52 10.59 5.70 4.45
N PRO A 53 9.94 6.80 4.84
CA PRO A 53 8.54 6.73 5.25
C PRO A 53 7.69 6.25 4.07
N SER A 54 6.82 5.29 4.33
CA SER A 54 5.83 4.77 3.39
C SER A 54 4.69 4.14 4.22
N GLY A 55 3.80 3.42 3.56
CA GLY A 55 2.66 2.77 4.18
C GLY A 55 1.34 3.46 3.85
N TRP A 56 0.25 2.77 4.19
CA TRP A 56 -1.11 3.18 3.97
C TRP A 56 -1.91 3.07 5.27
N VAL A 57 -2.99 3.84 5.33
CA VAL A 57 -3.86 3.91 6.50
C VAL A 57 -5.23 3.40 6.11
N PHE A 58 -5.94 2.77 7.05
CA PHE A 58 -7.33 2.33 6.83
C PHE A 58 -8.30 3.44 6.38
N GLU A 59 -8.12 4.66 6.88
CA GLU A 59 -9.03 5.82 6.70
C GLU A 59 -8.58 6.78 5.59
N PHE A 60 -9.29 7.90 5.40
CA PHE A 60 -8.91 8.90 4.40
C PHE A 60 -7.72 9.78 4.84
N GLU A 61 -7.64 10.14 6.13
CA GLU A 61 -6.78 11.25 6.59
C GLU A 61 -5.98 10.97 7.87
N ASN A 62 -6.05 9.77 8.45
CA ASN A 62 -5.28 9.43 9.66
C ASN A 62 -3.81 9.08 9.33
N GLN A 63 -3.10 9.98 8.67
CA GLN A 63 -1.78 9.74 8.08
C GLN A 63 -0.67 9.43 9.10
N TRP A 64 -0.93 9.57 10.40
CA TRP A 64 0.05 9.36 11.47
C TRP A 64 0.28 7.88 11.79
N ASN A 65 -0.70 7.03 11.47
CA ASN A 65 -0.71 5.63 11.87
C ASN A 65 -0.93 4.71 10.66
N PRO A 66 0.02 4.66 9.69
CA PRO A 66 -0.01 3.61 8.69
C PRO A 66 0.09 2.24 9.35
N ASP A 67 -0.79 1.34 8.93
CA ASP A 67 -0.86 -0.04 9.38
C ASP A 67 -0.17 -0.98 8.36
N VAL A 68 0.16 -2.18 8.80
CA VAL A 68 0.93 -3.12 7.99
C VAL A 68 0.03 -3.92 7.05
N ASP A 69 -1.22 -4.19 7.44
CA ASP A 69 -2.17 -4.99 6.67
C ASP A 69 -2.82 -4.19 5.52
N ASP A 70 -3.23 -2.92 5.69
CA ASP A 70 -3.61 -2.10 4.53
C ASP A 70 -2.42 -1.93 3.59
N THR A 71 -1.22 -1.70 4.13
CA THR A 71 0.00 -1.63 3.32
C THR A 71 0.20 -2.90 2.49
N ALA A 72 0.07 -4.08 3.10
CA ALA A 72 0.20 -5.35 2.39
C ALA A 72 -0.86 -5.50 1.29
N MET A 73 -2.11 -5.14 1.56
CA MET A 73 -3.20 -5.21 0.59
C MET A 73 -3.02 -4.22 -0.56
N VAL A 74 -2.57 -2.99 -0.29
CA VAL A 74 -2.25 -2.01 -1.33
C VAL A 74 -1.12 -2.53 -2.21
N LEU A 75 -0.05 -3.07 -1.63
CA LEU A 75 1.06 -3.64 -2.39
C LEU A 75 0.58 -4.78 -3.31
N LEU A 76 -0.28 -5.67 -2.81
CA LEU A 76 -0.88 -6.74 -3.61
C LEU A 76 -1.71 -6.18 -4.78
N ALA A 77 -2.51 -5.15 -4.55
CA ALA A 77 -3.29 -4.48 -5.59
C ALA A 77 -2.36 -3.85 -6.66
N LEU A 78 -1.36 -3.09 -6.24
CA LEU A 78 -0.40 -2.46 -7.16
C LEU A 78 0.41 -3.48 -7.97
N ARG A 79 0.68 -4.67 -7.41
CA ARG A 79 1.37 -5.75 -8.14
C ARG A 79 0.55 -6.32 -9.29
N LYS A 80 -0.79 -6.31 -9.19
CA LYS A 80 -1.73 -6.95 -10.12
C LYS A 80 -2.27 -6.02 -11.21
N VAL A 81 -2.18 -4.70 -11.02
CA VAL A 81 -2.81 -3.71 -11.90
C VAL A 81 -1.79 -3.01 -12.81
N PRO A 82 -2.05 -2.96 -14.14
CA PRO A 82 -1.32 -2.07 -15.03
C PRO A 82 -1.60 -0.59 -14.69
N THR A 83 -0.55 0.21 -14.58
CA THR A 83 -0.65 1.66 -14.36
C THR A 83 -0.18 2.42 -15.58
N ALA A 84 -0.71 3.63 -15.81
CA ALA A 84 -0.23 4.51 -16.86
C ALA A 84 1.24 4.94 -16.66
N ASP A 85 1.71 4.92 -15.41
CA ASP A 85 3.10 5.20 -15.03
C ASP A 85 3.66 4.03 -14.21
N PRO A 86 4.27 3.03 -14.86
CA PRO A 86 4.86 1.88 -14.20
C PRO A 86 6.05 2.26 -13.30
N GLN A 87 6.85 3.26 -13.68
CA GLN A 87 8.02 3.68 -12.91
C GLN A 87 7.61 4.27 -11.55
N LYS A 88 6.60 5.14 -11.55
CA LYS A 88 6.05 5.71 -10.31
C LYS A 88 5.42 4.65 -9.42
N ARG A 89 4.68 3.70 -10.02
CA ARG A 89 4.12 2.56 -9.30
C ARG A 89 5.22 1.71 -8.66
N ASP A 90 6.26 1.34 -9.42
CA ASP A 90 7.33 0.46 -8.93
C ASP A 90 8.15 1.13 -7.84
N ALA A 91 8.42 2.43 -7.97
CA ALA A 91 9.07 3.19 -6.91
C ALA A 91 8.20 3.26 -5.63
N CYS A 92 6.89 3.45 -5.76
CA CYS A 92 5.93 3.42 -4.64
C CYS A 92 5.89 2.05 -3.98
N PHE A 93 5.76 0.99 -4.78
CA PHE A 93 5.74 -0.40 -4.33
C PHE A 93 7.02 -0.75 -3.56
N GLN A 94 8.19 -0.43 -4.10
CA GLN A 94 9.47 -0.77 -3.47
C GLN A 94 9.64 -0.07 -2.11
N ARG A 95 9.20 1.19 -1.99
CA ARG A 95 9.23 1.92 -0.72
C ARG A 95 8.29 1.31 0.31
N GLY A 96 7.05 1.02 -0.10
CA GLY A 96 6.06 0.39 0.76
C GLY A 96 6.52 -0.98 1.26
N LEU A 97 7.08 -1.80 0.36
CA LEU A 97 7.62 -3.10 0.71
C LEU A 97 8.79 -2.99 1.70
N ASN A 98 9.75 -2.10 1.42
CA ASN A 98 10.89 -1.89 2.32
C ASN A 98 10.42 -1.41 3.70
N TRP A 99 9.45 -0.50 3.75
CA TRP A 99 8.84 -0.03 5.00
C TRP A 99 8.18 -1.18 5.75
N MET A 100 7.30 -1.93 5.10
CA MET A 100 6.57 -3.07 5.70
C MET A 100 7.51 -4.12 6.28
N LEU A 101 8.60 -4.45 5.60
CA LEU A 101 9.58 -5.43 6.07
C LEU A 101 10.28 -5.02 7.37
N THR A 102 10.35 -3.72 7.68
CA THR A 102 10.93 -3.27 8.96
C THR A 102 10.04 -3.54 10.18
N PHE A 103 8.76 -3.86 9.97
CA PHE A 103 7.80 -4.15 11.04
C PHE A 103 7.76 -5.64 11.42
N GLN A 104 8.63 -6.48 10.87
CA GLN A 104 8.67 -7.89 11.23
C GLN A 104 9.06 -8.06 12.71
N CYS A 105 8.21 -8.75 13.47
CA CYS A 105 8.44 -9.10 14.85
C CYS A 105 9.47 -10.25 14.98
N LYS A 106 10.01 -10.44 16.19
CA LYS A 106 11.03 -11.46 16.48
C LYS A 106 10.54 -12.90 16.26
N ASP A 107 9.24 -13.12 16.36
CA ASP A 107 8.56 -14.39 16.11
C ASP A 107 8.28 -14.63 14.61
N GLY A 108 8.64 -13.69 13.75
CA GLY A 108 8.46 -13.74 12.30
C GLY A 108 7.13 -13.17 11.81
N GLY A 109 6.23 -12.76 12.70
CA GLY A 109 4.94 -12.14 12.34
C GLY A 109 5.03 -10.65 12.05
N TRP A 110 3.89 -10.07 11.68
CA TRP A 110 3.65 -8.63 11.59
C TRP A 110 2.39 -8.29 12.37
N ALA A 111 2.33 -7.09 12.95
CA ALA A 111 1.09 -6.58 13.52
C ALA A 111 0.06 -6.32 12.42
N ALA A 112 -1.22 -6.50 12.75
CA ALA A 112 -2.37 -6.01 11.99
C ALA A 112 -3.13 -5.05 12.91
#